data_AF-A0AAD7LAC6-F1
#
_entry.id   AF-A0AAD7LAC6-F1
#
_cell.length_a   1.000
_cell.length_b   1.000
_cell.length_c   1.000
_cell.angle_alpha   90.00
_cell.angle_beta   90.00
_cell.angle_gamma   90.00
#
_symmetry.space_group_name_H-M   'P 1'
#
loop_
_entity.id
_entity.type
_entity.pdbx_description
1 polymer ?
#
loop_
_entity_poly.entity_id
_entity_poly.type
_entity_poly.pdbx_seq_one_letter_code
_entity_poly.pdbx_strand_id
1 'polypeptide(L)'
;MGPQSWIVGDESAKEVLDRVFMERPFLLLPPLHRVPLRVGNVVELVGPSPSAKTQILIQAAISCILPKEWNGVQYGGLDHPVMFIDLDCRFDILRLSEMLKHRIMEATGSMKKRGGELKNAEKSISDRTRKPDIAFDEKLFIFCINRFLYVRCSNSFEFLATLKLLHHRLWKEKETHGNSVHLLMIDSIGAFHWVDRASTFLPLRDNDRCRKSLFLQGVSEAVVQEIKKLLRVHPMLIIATKSTILGDRYSSTSSEVKWNFMKHNFQDTSDTRNVTRNKLQLLHREYMPSVWQSFVTHRILVQPSDDHFATSNHQNHSLHVLEWLLPSLSFLDKFIVTDSGVSVVS
;
A
#
# COMPACT_ATOMS: atom_id res chain seq x y z
N MET A 1 35.81 -26.79 1.68
CA MET A 1 34.80 -26.53 2.72
C MET A 1 34.74 -27.74 3.63
N GLY A 2 34.99 -27.58 4.92
CA GLY A 2 35.03 -28.72 5.86
C GLY A 2 33.63 -29.10 6.35
N PRO A 3 33.41 -30.36 6.79
CA PRO A 3 32.11 -30.86 7.23
C PRO A 3 31.51 -30.11 8.43
N GLN A 4 32.30 -29.31 9.16
CA GLN A 4 31.79 -28.47 10.24
C GLN A 4 30.99 -27.25 9.76
N SER A 5 31.20 -26.78 8.52
CA SER A 5 30.38 -25.69 7.97
C SER A 5 28.95 -26.11 7.65
N TRP A 6 28.64 -27.42 7.68
CA TRP A 6 27.29 -27.97 7.53
C TRP A 6 26.53 -28.06 8.86
N ILE A 7 27.23 -27.88 9.99
CA ILE A 7 26.69 -27.99 11.36
C ILE A 7 26.57 -26.60 12.01
N VAL A 8 27.07 -25.55 11.36
CA VAL A 8 26.80 -24.18 11.81
C VAL A 8 25.30 -23.95 11.68
N GLY A 9 24.63 -23.74 12.82
CA GLY A 9 23.22 -23.38 12.81
C GLY A 9 23.03 -22.10 12.00
N ASP A 10 22.06 -22.11 11.09
CA ASP A 10 21.75 -20.95 10.24
C ASP A 10 21.39 -19.69 11.06
N GLU A 11 21.00 -19.87 12.32
CA GLU A 11 20.62 -18.80 13.23
C GLU A 11 20.91 -19.18 14.69
N SER A 12 21.42 -18.23 15.47
CA SER A 12 21.58 -18.38 16.92
C SER A 12 20.26 -18.09 17.66
N ALA A 13 20.05 -18.73 18.82
CA ALA A 13 18.87 -18.44 19.66
C ALA A 13 18.77 -16.94 20.03
N LYS A 14 19.90 -16.26 20.18
CA LYS A 14 19.96 -14.82 20.44
C LYS A 14 19.36 -14.02 19.28
N GLU A 15 19.75 -14.31 18.04
CA GLU A 15 19.21 -13.62 16.86
C GLU A 15 17.70 -13.84 16.69
N VAL A 16 17.21 -15.03 17.01
CA VAL A 16 15.77 -15.33 17.03
C VAL A 16 15.06 -14.48 18.07
N LEU A 17 15.59 -14.43 19.29
CA LEU A 17 14.98 -13.68 20.40
C LEU A 17 15.04 -12.18 20.13
N ASP A 18 16.17 -11.65 19.65
CA ASP A 18 16.30 -10.25 19.26
C ASP A 18 15.24 -9.89 18.22
N ARG A 19 14.98 -10.77 17.23
CA ARG A 19 13.91 -10.57 16.25
C ARG A 19 12.52 -10.56 16.90
N VAL A 20 12.23 -11.48 17.80
CA VAL A 20 10.90 -11.64 18.44
C VAL A 20 10.60 -10.52 19.44
N PHE A 21 11.60 -10.07 20.20
CA PHE A 21 11.44 -9.07 21.25
C PHE A 21 11.50 -7.62 20.78
N MET A 22 11.87 -7.35 19.52
CA MET A 22 11.83 -5.98 18.97
C MET A 22 10.42 -5.39 19.11
N GLU A 23 10.31 -4.21 19.71
CA GLU A 23 9.07 -3.45 19.75
C GLU A 23 8.63 -3.09 18.33
N ARG A 24 7.36 -3.34 18.02
CA ARG A 24 6.83 -3.14 16.67
C ARG A 24 5.66 -2.17 16.75
N PRO A 25 5.85 -0.90 16.37
CA PRO A 25 4.79 0.08 16.43
C PRO A 25 3.68 -0.31 15.45
N PHE A 26 2.44 -0.04 15.85
CA PHE A 26 1.30 -0.20 14.95
C PHE A 26 1.29 0.93 13.92
N LEU A 27 0.91 0.62 12.69
CA LEU A 27 0.63 1.64 11.68
C LEU A 27 -0.78 2.20 11.91
N LEU A 28 -0.88 3.23 12.74
CA LEU A 28 -2.13 3.96 13.00
C LEU A 28 -2.20 5.21 12.11
N LEU A 29 -2.50 5.01 10.83
CA LEU A 29 -2.60 6.09 9.86
C LEU A 29 -4.07 6.30 9.48
N PRO A 30 -4.64 7.52 9.53
CA PRO A 30 -5.90 7.80 8.85
C PRO A 30 -5.74 7.60 7.33
N PRO A 31 -6.63 6.88 6.63
CA PRO A 31 -7.90 6.28 7.09
C PRO A 31 -7.78 4.85 7.67
N LEU A 32 -6.63 4.19 7.60
CA LEU A 32 -6.36 2.83 8.14
C LEU A 32 -6.37 2.67 9.67
N HIS A 33 -6.54 3.76 10.43
CA HIS A 33 -6.45 3.81 11.90
C HIS A 33 -7.49 2.97 12.68
N ARG A 34 -8.53 2.45 12.04
CA ARG A 34 -9.60 1.69 12.71
C ARG A 34 -9.16 0.34 13.25
N VAL A 35 -8.17 -0.29 12.59
CA VAL A 35 -7.61 -1.57 13.01
C VAL A 35 -6.10 -1.41 13.21
N PRO A 36 -5.54 -1.80 14.36
CA PRO A 36 -4.10 -1.70 14.59
C PRO A 36 -3.36 -2.70 13.69
N LEU A 37 -2.77 -2.19 12.62
CA LEU A 37 -1.96 -2.99 11.69
C LEU A 37 -0.57 -3.22 12.28
N ARG A 38 -0.18 -4.49 12.40
CA ARG A 38 1.14 -4.92 12.88
C ARG A 38 1.89 -5.67 11.81
N VAL A 39 3.20 -5.81 11.99
CA VAL A 39 4.00 -6.66 11.10
C VAL A 39 3.47 -8.11 11.10
N GLY A 40 3.64 -8.78 9.97
CA GLY A 40 3.03 -10.08 9.70
C GLY A 40 1.60 -9.97 9.18
N ASN A 41 0.94 -8.81 9.31
CA ASN A 41 -0.30 -8.56 8.57
C ASN A 41 0.00 -8.33 7.09
N VAL A 42 -0.90 -8.85 6.26
CA VAL A 42 -0.97 -8.63 4.83
C VAL A 42 -2.28 -7.90 4.56
N VAL A 43 -2.18 -6.65 4.12
CA VAL A 43 -3.29 -5.75 3.85
C VAL A 43 -3.44 -5.62 2.33
N GLU A 44 -4.64 -5.88 1.82
CA GLU A 44 -4.99 -5.69 0.42
C GLU A 44 -5.92 -4.48 0.28
N LEU A 45 -5.44 -3.42 -0.38
CA LEU A 45 -6.23 -2.25 -0.77
C LEU A 45 -6.85 -2.50 -2.13
N VAL A 46 -8.15 -2.77 -2.14
CA VAL A 46 -8.94 -3.11 -3.32
C VAL A 46 -9.74 -1.89 -3.76
N GLY A 47 -9.77 -1.57 -5.05
CA GLY A 47 -10.65 -0.49 -5.53
C GLY A 47 -10.51 -0.23 -7.01
N PRO A 48 -11.49 0.41 -7.67
CA PRO A 48 -11.37 0.78 -9.07
C PRO A 48 -10.20 1.77 -9.29
N SER A 49 -9.78 1.94 -10.53
CA SER A 49 -8.88 3.04 -10.90
C SER A 49 -9.76 4.17 -11.43
N PRO A 50 -9.77 5.39 -10.86
CA PRO A 50 -8.85 5.98 -9.87
C PRO A 50 -9.43 6.13 -8.43
N SER A 51 -9.05 5.23 -7.50
CA SER A 51 -9.53 5.29 -6.09
C SER A 51 -8.48 5.75 -5.06
N ALA A 52 -7.48 6.53 -5.46
CA ALA A 52 -6.44 7.07 -4.54
C ALA A 52 -5.62 6.02 -3.73
N LYS A 53 -5.63 4.74 -4.11
CA LYS A 53 -4.91 3.66 -3.41
C LYS A 53 -3.41 3.96 -3.22
N THR A 54 -2.74 4.41 -4.29
CA THR A 54 -1.33 4.80 -4.25
C THR A 54 -1.08 6.01 -3.35
N GLN A 55 -2.05 6.93 -3.19
CA GLN A 55 -1.92 8.07 -2.26
C GLN A 55 -1.93 7.60 -0.80
N ILE A 56 -2.76 6.59 -0.47
CA ILE A 56 -2.74 5.94 0.84
C ILE A 56 -1.39 5.27 1.09
N LEU A 57 -0.82 4.57 0.08
CA LEU A 57 0.52 4.00 0.17
C LEU A 57 1.58 5.07 0.41
N ILE A 58 1.58 6.16 -0.37
CA ILE A 58 2.53 7.27 -0.22
C ILE A 58 2.47 7.85 1.20
N GLN A 59 1.28 8.08 1.75
CA GLN A 59 1.14 8.61 3.11
C GLN A 59 1.62 7.62 4.18
N ALA A 60 1.33 6.32 4.01
CA ALA A 60 1.84 5.28 4.90
C ALA A 60 3.38 5.22 4.85
N ALA A 61 3.97 5.37 3.66
CA ALA A 61 5.42 5.37 3.48
C ALA A 61 6.05 6.58 4.19
N ILE A 62 5.48 7.77 3.99
CA ILE A 62 5.94 9.00 4.64
C ILE A 62 5.87 8.88 6.17
N SER A 63 4.78 8.34 6.73
CA SER A 63 4.69 8.10 8.18
C SER A 63 5.75 7.15 8.71
N CYS A 64 6.17 6.18 7.89
CA CYS A 64 7.15 5.20 8.30
C CYS A 64 8.59 5.76 8.24
N ILE A 65 8.95 6.49 7.17
CA ILE A 65 10.31 7.02 6.96
C ILE A 65 10.64 8.24 7.83
N LEU A 66 9.63 9.03 8.22
CA LEU A 66 9.82 10.19 9.08
C LEU A 66 10.30 9.76 10.47
N PRO A 67 11.20 10.53 11.11
CA PRO A 67 11.61 10.25 12.47
C PRO A 67 10.50 10.58 13.48
N LYS A 68 10.63 10.07 14.70
CA LYS A 68 9.76 10.48 15.82
C LYS A 68 10.01 11.94 16.18
N GLU A 69 11.29 12.28 16.37
CA GLU A 69 11.78 13.59 16.74
C GLU A 69 13.01 13.95 15.90
N TRP A 70 13.14 15.23 15.52
CA TRP A 70 14.32 15.75 14.87
C TRP A 70 14.53 17.22 15.27
N ASN A 71 15.74 17.54 15.77
CA ASN A 71 16.11 18.88 16.26
C ASN A 71 15.09 19.47 17.26
N GLY A 72 14.52 18.65 18.15
CA GLY A 72 13.53 19.07 19.16
C GLY A 72 12.09 19.19 18.65
N VAL A 73 11.83 18.94 17.35
CA VAL A 73 10.48 18.94 16.76
C VAL A 73 9.97 17.50 16.65
N GLN A 74 8.76 17.25 17.15
CA GLN A 74 8.10 15.94 17.05
C GLN A 74 7.36 15.82 15.71
N TYR A 75 7.79 14.89 14.86
CA TYR A 75 7.14 14.57 13.58
C TYR A 75 6.22 13.35 13.67
N GLY A 76 6.36 12.54 14.73
CA GLY A 76 5.48 11.40 15.01
C GLY A 76 5.56 10.26 13.99
N GLY A 77 6.67 10.15 13.25
CA GLY A 77 6.93 9.04 12.34
C GLY A 77 7.51 7.81 13.05
N LEU A 78 7.76 6.73 12.30
CA LEU A 78 8.25 5.47 12.87
C LEU A 78 9.77 5.33 12.85
N ASP A 79 10.49 6.13 12.07
CA ASP A 79 11.95 6.03 11.90
C ASP A 79 12.43 4.71 11.25
N HIS A 80 11.61 4.12 10.36
CA HIS A 80 11.90 2.82 9.74
C HIS A 80 11.95 2.91 8.21
N PRO A 81 12.87 2.16 7.56
CA PRO A 81 12.90 2.10 6.10
C PRO A 81 11.68 1.37 5.53
N VAL A 82 11.31 1.78 4.32
CA VAL A 82 10.16 1.27 3.56
C VAL A 82 10.65 0.73 2.24
N MET A 83 10.13 -0.43 1.83
CA MET A 83 10.36 -0.99 0.50
C MET A 83 9.11 -0.85 -0.35
N PHE A 84 9.22 -0.17 -1.49
CA PHE A 84 8.16 0.00 -2.47
C PHE A 84 8.49 -0.77 -3.74
N ILE A 85 7.62 -1.72 -4.10
CA ILE A 85 7.71 -2.48 -5.34
C ILE A 85 6.63 -1.99 -6.30
N ASP A 86 7.05 -1.28 -7.34
CA ASP A 86 6.16 -0.81 -8.42
C ASP A 86 6.10 -1.85 -9.54
N LEU A 87 4.92 -2.44 -9.71
CA LEU A 87 4.61 -3.43 -10.74
C LEU A 87 3.84 -2.83 -11.91
N ASP A 88 3.12 -1.71 -11.69
CA ASP A 88 2.33 -1.04 -12.72
C ASP A 88 3.08 0.13 -13.39
N CYS A 89 4.27 0.49 -12.90
CA CYS A 89 5.13 1.57 -13.39
C CYS A 89 4.45 2.95 -13.34
N ARG A 90 3.63 3.18 -12.31
CA ARG A 90 2.81 4.40 -12.14
C ARG A 90 3.20 5.21 -10.92
N PHE A 91 4.25 4.80 -10.19
CA PHE A 91 4.67 5.52 -9.00
C PHE A 91 5.23 6.90 -9.35
N ASP A 92 4.67 7.94 -8.73
CA ASP A 92 5.12 9.32 -8.90
C ASP A 92 5.98 9.74 -7.70
N ILE A 93 7.29 9.80 -7.93
CA ILE A 93 8.27 10.24 -6.93
C ILE A 93 8.13 11.74 -6.59
N LEU A 94 7.65 12.56 -7.52
CA LEU A 94 7.42 13.99 -7.26
C LEU A 94 6.30 14.15 -6.26
N ARG A 95 5.22 13.36 -6.41
CA ARG A 95 4.13 13.35 -5.44
C ARG A 95 4.58 12.92 -4.05
N LEU A 96 5.42 11.88 -3.94
CA LEU A 96 6.03 11.50 -2.64
C LEU A 96 6.84 12.66 -2.04
N SER A 97 7.68 13.30 -2.87
CA SER A 97 8.53 14.43 -2.48
C SER A 97 7.71 15.61 -1.97
N GLU A 98 6.68 16.02 -2.71
CA GLU A 98 5.77 17.11 -2.35
C GLU A 98 5.05 16.83 -1.02
N MET A 99 4.47 15.64 -0.86
CA MET A 99 3.78 15.26 0.35
C MET A 99 4.73 15.19 1.56
N LEU A 100 5.96 14.69 1.36
CA LEU A 100 6.98 14.65 2.42
C LEU A 100 7.39 16.07 2.83
N LYS A 101 7.63 16.96 1.86
CA LYS A 101 7.95 18.37 2.11
C LYS A 101 6.84 19.05 2.89
N HIS A 102 5.58 18.85 2.46
CA HIS A 102 4.43 19.41 3.14
C HIS A 102 4.39 18.99 4.61
N ARG A 103 4.57 17.69 4.88
CA ARG A 103 4.53 17.17 6.26
C ARG A 103 5.67 17.68 7.12
N ILE A 104 6.87 17.85 6.56
CA ILE A 104 7.99 18.47 7.27
C ILE A 104 7.65 19.94 7.62
N MET A 105 7.11 20.69 6.67
CA MET A 105 6.76 22.11 6.87
C MET A 105 5.59 22.32 7.84
N GLU A 106 4.63 21.39 7.86
CA GLU A 106 3.47 21.42 8.75
C GLU A 106 3.89 21.27 10.22
N ALA A 107 4.78 20.32 10.51
CA ALA A 107 5.31 20.10 11.86
C ALA A 107 6.15 21.27 12.38
N THR A 108 6.90 21.93 11.50
CA THR A 108 7.71 23.13 11.83
C THR A 108 6.86 24.41 11.97
N GLY A 109 5.54 24.34 11.74
CA GLY A 109 4.62 25.47 11.90
C GLY A 109 4.67 26.50 10.76
N SER A 110 5.40 26.22 9.67
CA SER A 110 5.65 27.16 8.57
C SER A 110 4.39 27.45 7.72
N MET A 111 3.41 26.56 7.73
CA MET A 111 2.18 26.66 6.92
C MET A 111 1.05 27.48 7.58
N LYS A 112 1.04 27.61 8.93
CA LYS A 112 -0.05 28.30 9.66
C LYS A 112 -0.01 29.83 9.58
N LYS A 113 1.05 30.44 9.03
CA LYS A 113 1.18 31.91 8.97
C LYS A 113 0.48 32.58 7.78
N ARG A 114 -0.24 31.84 6.92
CA ARG A 114 -0.87 32.42 5.70
C ARG A 114 -2.36 32.75 5.84
N GLY A 115 -2.96 32.54 7.03
CA GLY A 115 -4.42 32.66 7.23
C GLY A 115 -4.88 33.58 8.36
N GLY A 116 -4.00 34.38 8.97
CA GLY A 116 -4.35 35.24 10.11
C GLY A 116 -3.90 36.69 9.93
N GLU A 117 -4.88 37.60 10.03
CA GLU A 117 -4.74 39.06 10.26
C GLU A 117 -4.53 39.96 9.03
N LEU A 118 -5.64 40.19 8.31
CA LEU A 118 -5.86 41.45 7.62
C LEU A 118 -6.61 42.42 8.57
N LYS A 119 -5.88 43.16 9.41
CA LYS A 119 -6.34 44.43 10.02
C LYS A 119 -5.18 45.42 10.23
N ASN A 120 -5.07 46.34 9.27
CA ASN A 120 -4.67 47.75 9.33
C ASN A 120 -3.55 48.21 10.30
N ALA A 121 -2.44 48.75 9.75
CA ALA A 121 -2.12 50.19 9.79
C ALA A 121 -0.75 50.49 9.14
N GLU A 122 -0.72 51.54 8.33
CA GLU A 122 0.42 52.06 7.58
C GLU A 122 1.49 52.69 8.48
N LYS A 123 2.78 52.37 8.26
CA LYS A 123 3.92 53.30 8.14
C LYS A 123 5.26 52.55 8.23
N SER A 124 5.99 52.54 7.12
CA SER A 124 7.36 53.10 6.99
C SER A 124 8.14 52.33 5.94
N ILE A 125 8.40 53.00 4.83
CA ILE A 125 9.33 52.62 3.78
C ILE A 125 10.75 52.76 4.35
N SER A 126 11.42 51.63 4.61
CA SER A 126 12.83 51.42 4.28
C SER A 126 13.28 50.01 4.66
N ASP A 127 14.10 49.46 3.78
CA ASP A 127 15.12 48.45 4.04
C ASP A 127 14.68 46.96 4.16
N ARG A 128 15.33 46.17 3.29
CA ARG A 128 15.49 44.69 3.28
C ARG A 128 14.37 43.85 2.65
N THR A 129 14.62 43.52 1.39
CA THR A 129 14.45 42.18 0.82
C THR A 129 14.94 41.10 1.80
N ARG A 130 14.06 40.68 2.71
CA ARG A 130 14.19 39.44 3.45
C ARG A 130 12.87 38.71 3.31
N LYS A 131 12.76 37.89 2.26
CA LYS A 131 11.89 36.72 2.32
C LYS A 131 12.23 36.01 3.64
N PRO A 132 11.28 35.72 4.54
CA PRO A 132 11.55 34.79 5.60
C PRO A 132 11.69 33.43 4.94
N ASP A 133 12.90 33.07 4.51
CA ASP A 133 13.26 31.69 4.26
C ASP A 133 13.11 30.97 5.60
N ILE A 134 11.90 30.48 5.87
CA ILE A 134 11.69 29.48 6.90
C ILE A 134 12.38 28.25 6.35
N ALA A 135 13.64 28.07 6.76
CA ALA A 135 14.57 27.13 6.17
C ALA A 135 13.94 25.73 6.16
N PHE A 136 13.55 25.30 4.96
CA PHE A 136 13.22 23.91 4.70
C PHE A 136 14.41 23.06 5.13
N ASP A 137 14.19 22.11 6.04
CA ASP A 137 15.26 21.23 6.51
C ASP A 137 15.57 20.18 5.42
N GLU A 138 16.44 20.59 4.49
CA GLU A 138 16.90 19.75 3.38
C GLU A 138 17.63 18.50 3.89
N LYS A 139 18.31 18.59 5.04
CA LYS A 139 19.00 17.44 5.63
C LYS A 139 17.99 16.39 6.10
N LEU A 140 16.92 16.81 6.78
CA LEU A 140 15.84 15.92 7.18
C LEU A 140 15.16 15.28 5.96
N PHE A 141 14.94 16.05 4.89
CA PHE A 141 14.35 15.53 3.66
C PHE A 141 15.21 14.44 3.01
N ILE A 142 16.51 14.69 2.83
CA ILE A 142 17.45 13.72 2.26
C ILE A 142 17.52 12.48 3.16
N PHE A 143 17.57 12.67 4.47
CA PHE A 143 17.57 11.58 5.44
C PHE A 143 16.32 10.68 5.32
N CYS A 144 15.14 11.26 5.16
CA CYS A 144 13.90 10.51 4.97
C CYS A 144 13.84 9.81 3.61
N ILE A 145 14.27 10.47 2.52
CA ILE A 145 14.28 9.88 1.18
C ILE A 145 15.25 8.70 1.09
N ASN A 146 16.41 8.77 1.75
CA ASN A 146 17.37 7.67 1.76
C ASN A 146 16.81 6.38 2.39
N ARG A 147 15.76 6.48 3.22
CA ARG A 147 15.07 5.33 3.82
C ARG A 147 13.97 4.74 2.94
N PHE A 148 13.63 5.40 1.83
CA PHE A 148 12.63 4.92 0.88
C PHE A 148 13.32 4.11 -0.22
N LEU A 149 13.20 2.79 -0.14
CA LEU A 149 13.75 1.86 -1.11
C LEU A 149 12.72 1.61 -2.20
N TYR A 150 13.11 1.87 -3.45
CA TYR A 150 12.23 1.72 -4.61
C TYR A 150 12.77 0.65 -5.56
N VAL A 151 11.91 -0.27 -5.98
CA VAL A 151 12.19 -1.23 -7.04
C VAL A 151 11.02 -1.27 -8.01
N ARG A 152 11.36 -1.21 -9.30
CA ARG A 152 10.40 -1.40 -10.39
C ARG A 152 10.58 -2.80 -10.96
N CYS A 153 9.49 -3.48 -11.23
CA CYS A 153 9.50 -4.73 -11.98
C CYS A 153 8.63 -4.60 -13.22
N SER A 154 9.08 -5.19 -14.33
CA SER A 154 8.40 -5.10 -15.64
C SER A 154 7.61 -6.36 -15.98
N ASN A 155 7.88 -7.48 -15.29
CA ASN A 155 7.19 -8.75 -15.48
C ASN A 155 7.18 -9.58 -14.18
N SER A 156 6.38 -10.66 -14.18
CA SER A 156 6.19 -11.51 -13.00
C SER A 156 7.44 -12.28 -12.58
N PHE A 157 8.35 -12.57 -13.52
CA PHE A 157 9.64 -13.21 -13.22
C PHE A 157 10.63 -12.27 -12.55
N GLU A 158 10.74 -11.03 -13.01
CA GLU A 158 11.57 -9.99 -12.40
C GLU A 158 11.08 -9.70 -10.98
N PHE A 159 9.76 -9.67 -10.79
CA PHE A 159 9.17 -9.56 -9.46
C PHE A 159 9.55 -10.75 -8.56
N LEU A 160 9.42 -11.99 -9.05
CA LEU A 160 9.83 -13.18 -8.30
C LEU A 160 11.33 -13.20 -7.98
N ALA A 161 12.18 -12.82 -8.94
CA ALA A 161 13.62 -12.73 -8.75
C ALA A 161 13.98 -11.64 -7.71
N THR A 162 13.28 -10.51 -7.75
CA THR A 162 13.43 -9.43 -6.77
C THR A 162 13.11 -9.94 -5.37
N LEU A 163 12.02 -10.67 -5.18
CA LEU A 163 11.65 -11.26 -3.88
C LEU A 163 12.71 -12.24 -3.36
N LYS A 164 13.30 -13.07 -4.23
CA LYS A 164 14.37 -14.00 -3.86
C LYS A 164 15.66 -13.28 -3.42
N LEU A 165 16.00 -12.18 -4.10
CA LEU A 165 17.18 -11.36 -3.75
C LEU A 165 16.91 -10.41 -2.56
N LEU A 166 15.64 -10.20 -2.21
CA LEU A 166 15.24 -9.20 -1.23
C LEU A 166 15.83 -9.48 0.15
N HIS A 167 15.95 -10.75 0.54
CA HIS A 167 16.54 -11.12 1.83
C HIS A 167 17.93 -10.50 2.04
N HIS A 168 18.83 -10.60 1.06
CA HIS A 168 20.18 -10.03 1.13
C HIS A 168 20.15 -8.50 1.12
N ARG A 169 19.27 -7.89 0.32
CA ARG A 169 19.12 -6.43 0.30
C ARG A 169 18.64 -5.89 1.64
N LEU A 170 17.60 -6.48 2.22
CA LEU A 170 17.07 -6.08 3.53
C LEU A 170 18.11 -6.23 4.64
N TRP A 171 18.96 -7.26 4.55
CA TRP A 171 20.05 -7.45 5.50
C TRP A 171 21.08 -6.31 5.43
N LYS A 172 21.50 -5.92 4.22
CA LYS A 172 22.39 -4.78 4.00
C LYS A 172 21.79 -3.47 4.52
N GLU A 173 20.50 -3.24 4.28
CA GLU A 173 19.83 -2.02 4.73
C GLU A 173 19.64 -1.96 6.26
N LYS A 174 19.55 -3.12 6.91
CA LYS A 174 19.56 -3.21 8.37
C LYS A 174 20.91 -2.75 8.94
N GLU A 175 22.02 -3.04 8.26
CA GLU A 175 23.35 -2.57 8.69
C GLU A 175 23.55 -1.07 8.49
N THR A 176 23.03 -0.50 7.39
CA THR A 176 23.20 0.93 7.07
C THR A 176 22.32 1.83 7.91
N HIS A 177 21.07 1.45 8.14
CA HIS A 177 20.09 2.26 8.86
C HIS A 177 19.89 1.86 10.32
N GLY A 178 20.47 0.75 10.76
CA GLY A 178 20.32 0.19 12.12
C GLY A 178 18.94 -0.45 12.38
N ASN A 179 17.94 -0.13 11.56
CA ASN A 179 16.57 -0.62 11.69
C ASN A 179 16.21 -1.55 10.53
N SER A 180 15.48 -2.62 10.82
CA SER A 180 14.91 -3.47 9.77
C SER A 180 13.80 -2.73 9.02
N VAL A 181 13.63 -3.05 7.73
CA VAL A 181 12.45 -2.58 6.98
C VAL A 181 11.19 -2.98 7.73
N HIS A 182 10.28 -2.02 7.92
CA HIS A 182 9.03 -2.25 8.64
C HIS A 182 7.87 -2.53 7.68
N LEU A 183 7.91 -1.95 6.48
CA LEU A 183 6.79 -1.89 5.55
C LEU A 183 7.23 -2.27 4.14
N LEU A 184 6.55 -3.26 3.57
CA LEU A 184 6.70 -3.70 2.18
C LEU A 184 5.42 -3.35 1.42
N MET A 185 5.54 -2.46 0.44
CA MET A 185 4.44 -2.01 -0.42
C MET A 185 4.54 -2.64 -1.81
N ILE A 186 3.41 -3.07 -2.35
CA ILE A 186 3.32 -3.66 -3.70
C ILE A 186 2.20 -2.95 -4.47
N ASP A 187 2.53 -2.27 -5.57
CA ASP A 187 1.57 -1.48 -6.36
C ASP A 187 1.66 -1.80 -7.86
N SER A 188 0.74 -2.53 -8.49
CA SER A 188 -0.32 -3.38 -7.91
C SER A 188 0.02 -4.86 -8.07
N ILE A 189 -0.39 -5.70 -7.11
CA ILE A 189 -0.12 -7.16 -7.16
C ILE A 189 -0.74 -7.83 -8.40
N GLY A 190 -1.77 -7.21 -8.98
CA GLY A 190 -2.48 -7.71 -10.14
C GLY A 190 -1.94 -7.27 -11.50
N ALA A 191 -0.85 -6.50 -11.55
CA ALA A 191 -0.29 -5.91 -12.77
C ALA A 191 -0.09 -6.93 -13.91
N PHE A 192 0.56 -8.05 -13.61
CA PHE A 192 0.95 -9.04 -14.62
C PHE A 192 -0.07 -10.16 -14.84
N HIS A 193 -1.12 -10.23 -14.01
CA HIS A 193 -2.05 -11.36 -14.02
C HIS A 193 -2.69 -11.61 -15.41
N TRP A 194 -3.12 -10.54 -16.08
CA TRP A 194 -3.79 -10.67 -17.39
C TRP A 194 -2.83 -11.04 -18.51
N VAL A 195 -1.61 -10.51 -18.49
CA VAL A 195 -0.56 -10.81 -19.47
C VAL A 195 -0.11 -12.26 -19.32
N ASP A 196 0.14 -12.70 -18.09
CA ASP A 196 0.54 -14.06 -17.80
C ASP A 196 -0.58 -15.05 -18.16
N ARG A 197 -1.83 -14.69 -17.87
CA ARG A 197 -3.00 -15.48 -18.29
C ARG A 197 -3.14 -15.55 -19.80
N ALA A 198 -2.98 -14.44 -20.53
CA ALA A 198 -3.04 -14.42 -21.99
C ALA A 198 -1.94 -15.31 -22.61
N SER A 199 -0.74 -15.28 -22.01
CA SER A 199 0.41 -16.07 -22.46
C SER A 199 0.17 -17.58 -22.35
N THR A 200 -0.74 -18.03 -21.48
CA THR A 200 -1.14 -19.44 -21.41
C THR A 200 -1.90 -19.93 -22.64
N PHE A 201 -2.50 -19.05 -23.44
CA PHE A 201 -3.28 -19.40 -24.63
C PHE A 201 -2.44 -19.54 -25.90
N LEU A 202 -1.14 -19.24 -25.87
CA LEU A 202 -0.27 -19.44 -27.02
C LEU A 202 -0.14 -20.96 -27.31
N PRO A 203 -0.36 -21.40 -28.56
CA PRO A 203 -0.24 -22.80 -28.93
C PRO A 203 1.24 -23.18 -29.05
N LEU A 204 1.90 -23.43 -27.92
CA LEU A 204 3.07 -24.29 -27.93
C LEU A 204 2.59 -25.71 -28.30
N ARG A 205 3.09 -26.15 -29.46
CA ARG A 205 2.89 -27.42 -30.16
C ARG A 205 2.74 -28.61 -29.19
N ASP A 206 1.70 -29.39 -29.47
CA ASP A 206 1.25 -30.68 -28.89
C ASP A 206 1.80 -31.18 -27.55
N ASN A 207 0.86 -31.60 -26.69
CA ASN A 207 0.96 -32.41 -25.47
C ASN A 207 1.08 -31.78 -24.07
N ASP A 208 1.24 -30.46 -23.92
CA ASP A 208 1.48 -29.83 -22.60
C ASP A 208 0.33 -28.95 -22.06
N ARG A 209 -0.94 -29.36 -22.19
CA ARG A 209 -2.08 -28.60 -21.62
C ARG A 209 -2.02 -28.46 -20.09
N CYS A 210 -1.45 -29.44 -19.37
CA CYS A 210 -1.27 -29.37 -17.91
C CYS A 210 -0.22 -28.33 -17.46
N ARG A 211 0.88 -28.14 -18.21
CA ARG A 211 1.95 -27.19 -17.83
C ARG A 211 1.49 -25.73 -17.87
N LYS A 212 0.46 -25.42 -18.67
CA LYS A 212 -0.04 -24.05 -18.92
C LYS A 212 -0.83 -23.46 -17.75
N SER A 213 -1.70 -24.25 -17.09
CA SER A 213 -2.43 -23.82 -15.88
C SER A 213 -1.52 -23.75 -14.64
N LEU A 214 -0.53 -24.64 -14.57
CA LEU A 214 0.46 -24.69 -13.49
C LEU A 214 1.38 -23.48 -13.48
N PHE A 215 1.54 -22.79 -14.61
CA PHE A 215 2.49 -21.69 -14.71
C PHE A 215 2.00 -20.40 -14.04
N LEU A 216 0.78 -19.91 -14.32
CA LEU A 216 0.22 -18.71 -13.67
C LEU A 216 -0.01 -18.95 -12.17
N GLN A 217 -0.67 -20.08 -11.85
CA GLN A 217 -0.90 -20.47 -10.47
C GLN A 217 0.44 -20.70 -9.76
N GLY A 218 1.40 -21.38 -10.40
CA GLY A 218 2.72 -21.65 -9.85
C GLY A 218 3.56 -20.38 -9.64
N VAL A 219 3.48 -19.37 -10.50
CA VAL A 219 4.17 -18.09 -10.29
C VAL A 219 3.55 -17.34 -9.10
N SER A 220 2.22 -17.26 -9.02
CA SER A 220 1.56 -16.63 -7.86
C SER A 220 1.82 -17.39 -6.56
N GLU A 221 1.87 -18.72 -6.62
CA GLU A 221 2.23 -19.58 -5.50
C GLU A 221 3.67 -19.36 -5.08
N ALA A 222 4.61 -19.33 -6.02
CA ALA A 222 6.02 -19.06 -5.76
C ALA A 222 6.20 -17.68 -5.13
N VAL A 223 5.54 -16.64 -5.66
CA VAL A 223 5.54 -15.29 -5.08
C VAL A 223 5.07 -15.33 -3.63
N VAL A 224 3.90 -15.91 -3.35
CA VAL A 224 3.37 -15.99 -1.97
C VAL A 224 4.28 -16.82 -1.06
N GLN A 225 4.87 -17.90 -1.56
CA GLN A 225 5.81 -18.71 -0.80
C GLN A 225 7.10 -17.94 -0.46
N GLU A 226 7.67 -17.20 -1.41
CA GLU A 226 8.85 -16.38 -1.18
C GLU A 226 8.56 -15.23 -0.22
N ILE A 227 7.40 -14.56 -0.34
CA ILE A 227 6.97 -13.55 0.64
C ILE A 227 6.82 -14.17 2.03
N LYS A 228 6.20 -15.35 2.15
CA LYS A 228 6.07 -16.06 3.44
C LYS A 228 7.43 -16.41 4.04
N LYS A 229 8.38 -16.87 3.24
CA LYS A 229 9.76 -17.14 3.68
C LYS A 229 10.42 -15.85 4.17
N LEU A 230 10.26 -14.76 3.41
CA LEU A 230 10.80 -13.45 3.77
C LEU A 230 10.25 -12.96 5.10
N LEU A 231 8.94 -13.06 5.34
CA LEU A 231 8.30 -12.63 6.58
C LEU A 231 8.73 -13.40 7.83
N ARG A 232 9.21 -14.65 7.67
CA ARG A 232 9.77 -15.43 8.79
C ARG A 232 11.11 -14.87 9.27
N VAL A 233 11.90 -14.36 8.33
CA VAL A 233 13.25 -13.82 8.59
C VAL A 233 13.21 -12.33 8.90
N HIS A 234 12.43 -11.58 8.13
CA HIS A 234 12.24 -10.14 8.21
C HIS A 234 10.76 -9.83 8.43
N PRO A 235 10.29 -9.77 9.68
CA PRO A 235 8.88 -9.51 9.97
C PRO A 235 8.49 -8.09 9.56
N MET A 236 7.65 -7.97 8.53
CA MET A 236 7.21 -6.71 7.95
C MET A 236 5.68 -6.65 7.84
N LEU A 237 5.12 -5.45 7.82
CA LEU A 237 3.75 -5.20 7.38
C LEU A 237 3.75 -5.16 5.85
N ILE A 238 2.83 -5.88 5.21
CA ILE A 238 2.67 -5.85 3.75
C ILE A 238 1.41 -5.09 3.41
N ILE A 239 1.50 -4.11 2.51
CA ILE A 239 0.34 -3.44 1.91
C ILE A 239 0.43 -3.59 0.40
N ALA A 240 -0.53 -4.30 -0.19
CA ALA A 240 -0.61 -4.50 -1.63
C ALA A 240 -1.88 -3.82 -2.17
N THR A 241 -1.78 -3.18 -3.33
CA THR A 241 -2.95 -2.66 -4.03
C THR A 241 -3.45 -3.67 -5.05
N LYS A 242 -4.76 -3.63 -5.28
CA LYS A 242 -5.43 -4.38 -6.34
C LYS A 242 -6.51 -3.52 -6.98
N SER A 243 -6.56 -3.55 -8.31
CA SER A 243 -7.64 -2.90 -9.06
C SER A 243 -8.86 -3.80 -9.13
N THR A 244 -10.07 -3.27 -8.94
CA THR A 244 -11.30 -4.05 -9.12
C THR A 244 -11.67 -4.16 -10.59
N ILE A 245 -12.27 -5.28 -10.97
CA ILE A 245 -12.90 -5.45 -12.28
C ILE A 245 -14.41 -5.36 -12.07
N LEU A 246 -15.05 -4.44 -12.79
CA LEU A 246 -16.50 -4.36 -12.80
C LEU A 246 -17.05 -5.62 -13.47
N GLY A 247 -17.75 -6.44 -12.69
CA GLY A 247 -18.53 -7.55 -13.19
C GLY A 247 -19.76 -6.98 -13.87
N ASP A 248 -19.70 -6.85 -15.19
CA ASP A 248 -20.83 -6.37 -15.96
C ASP A 248 -22.01 -7.36 -15.84
N ARG A 249 -23.12 -6.91 -15.23
CA ARG A 249 -24.42 -7.58 -15.29
C ARG A 249 -25.41 -6.82 -16.19
N TYR A 250 -24.97 -5.77 -16.88
CA TYR A 250 -25.84 -5.01 -17.79
C TYR A 250 -25.75 -5.47 -19.25
N SER A 251 -24.82 -6.37 -19.59
CA SER A 251 -24.78 -7.09 -20.87
C SER A 251 -25.56 -8.42 -20.82
N SER A 252 -26.80 -8.40 -20.32
CA SER A 252 -27.75 -9.51 -20.50
C SER A 252 -28.69 -9.26 -21.68
N THR A 253 -28.15 -8.95 -22.86
CA THR A 253 -28.81 -9.15 -24.16
C THR A 253 -27.76 -9.24 -25.25
N SER A 254 -27.05 -10.37 -25.34
CA SER A 254 -26.50 -11.00 -26.56
C SER A 254 -25.17 -11.72 -26.26
N SER A 255 -25.07 -12.94 -26.77
CA SER A 255 -23.95 -13.90 -26.67
C SER A 255 -23.75 -14.60 -25.32
N GLU A 256 -24.53 -15.68 -25.14
CA GLU A 256 -24.22 -16.76 -24.21
C GLU A 256 -22.82 -17.36 -24.52
N VAL A 257 -21.87 -17.18 -23.61
CA VAL A 257 -20.81 -18.16 -23.40
C VAL A 257 -20.84 -18.54 -21.92
N LYS A 258 -21.64 -19.56 -21.60
CA LYS A 258 -21.74 -20.19 -20.29
C LYS A 258 -20.38 -20.75 -19.87
N TRP A 259 -19.68 -20.04 -18.98
CA TRP A 259 -18.60 -20.64 -18.20
C TRP A 259 -19.24 -21.34 -16.99
N ASN A 260 -19.43 -22.65 -17.13
CA ASN A 260 -19.92 -23.51 -16.06
C ASN A 260 -18.86 -23.63 -14.96
N PHE A 261 -19.11 -23.05 -13.78
CA PHE A 261 -18.43 -23.45 -12.55
C PHE A 261 -19.44 -23.64 -11.42
N MET A 262 -19.43 -24.88 -10.92
CA MET A 262 -20.15 -25.49 -9.80
C MET A 262 -20.96 -24.53 -8.91
N LYS A 263 -22.30 -24.63 -8.99
CA LYS A 263 -23.22 -24.13 -7.96
C LYS A 263 -23.24 -25.12 -6.80
N HIS A 264 -22.72 -24.76 -5.64
CA HIS A 264 -23.16 -25.36 -4.38
C HIS A 264 -24.36 -24.56 -3.87
N ASN A 265 -25.50 -25.24 -3.79
CA ASN A 265 -26.76 -24.72 -3.29
C ASN A 265 -26.62 -24.28 -1.82
N PHE A 266 -26.95 -23.03 -1.54
CA PHE A 266 -27.51 -22.64 -0.25
C PHE A 266 -28.94 -22.17 -0.50
N GLN A 267 -29.83 -22.74 0.28
CA GLN A 267 -31.28 -22.64 0.16
C GLN A 267 -31.72 -21.37 0.88
N ASP A 268 -32.15 -20.35 0.14
CA ASP A 268 -32.62 -19.08 0.70
C ASP A 268 -34.07 -19.23 1.19
N THR A 269 -34.25 -19.22 2.51
CA THR A 269 -35.47 -18.75 3.15
C THR A 269 -35.34 -17.24 3.42
N SER A 270 -36.36 -16.52 2.97
CA SER A 270 -36.60 -15.09 3.04
C SER A 270 -36.17 -14.39 4.35
N ASP A 271 -35.41 -13.29 4.23
CA ASP A 271 -35.56 -12.11 5.10
C ASP A 271 -34.96 -10.83 4.47
N THR A 272 -35.82 -9.82 4.31
CA THR A 272 -35.71 -8.65 3.43
C THR A 272 -34.96 -7.45 4.02
N ARG A 273 -33.84 -7.67 4.72
CA ARG A 273 -33.04 -6.56 5.30
C ARG A 273 -31.56 -6.50 4.91
N ASN A 274 -31.06 -7.44 4.09
CA ASN A 274 -29.63 -7.53 3.71
C ASN A 274 -29.29 -7.10 2.26
N VAL A 275 -30.22 -6.44 1.55
CA VAL A 275 -30.13 -6.23 0.09
C VAL A 275 -29.00 -5.27 -0.33
N THR A 276 -28.59 -4.33 0.50
CA THR A 276 -27.55 -3.34 0.15
C THR A 276 -26.12 -3.90 0.28
N ARG A 277 -25.85 -4.73 1.30
CA ARG A 277 -24.52 -5.34 1.54
C ARG A 277 -24.13 -6.34 0.46
N ASN A 278 -25.08 -7.15 0.01
CA ASN A 278 -24.83 -8.10 -1.07
C ASN A 278 -24.63 -7.40 -2.43
N LYS A 279 -25.15 -6.18 -2.63
CA LYS A 279 -25.06 -5.50 -3.94
C LYS A 279 -23.63 -5.08 -4.30
N LEU A 280 -22.84 -4.61 -3.34
CA LEU A 280 -21.45 -4.16 -3.56
C LEU A 280 -20.47 -5.33 -3.75
N GLN A 281 -20.64 -6.40 -2.97
CA GLN A 281 -19.84 -7.63 -3.11
C GLN A 281 -20.11 -8.35 -4.44
N LEU A 282 -21.26 -8.07 -5.07
CA LEU A 282 -21.70 -8.63 -6.35
C LEU A 282 -21.29 -7.82 -7.59
N LEU A 283 -20.67 -6.64 -7.43
CA LEU A 283 -20.21 -5.78 -8.53
C LEU A 283 -18.76 -6.04 -8.95
N HIS A 284 -17.92 -6.55 -8.05
CA HIS A 284 -16.50 -6.75 -8.34
C HIS A 284 -16.15 -8.23 -8.44
N ARG A 285 -15.62 -8.64 -9.60
CA ARG A 285 -15.19 -10.02 -9.82
C ARG A 285 -13.80 -10.23 -9.24
N GLU A 286 -13.67 -11.22 -8.35
CA GLU A 286 -12.36 -11.66 -7.88
C GLU A 286 -11.61 -12.40 -9.00
N TYR A 287 -10.39 -11.98 -9.27
CA TYR A 287 -9.54 -12.56 -10.32
C TYR A 287 -8.20 -13.07 -9.80
N MET A 288 -7.80 -12.69 -8.58
CA MET A 288 -6.57 -13.20 -7.98
C MET A 288 -6.72 -14.67 -7.57
N PRO A 289 -5.65 -15.48 -7.68
CA PRO A 289 -5.64 -16.88 -7.25
C PRO A 289 -5.97 -17.06 -5.76
N SER A 290 -6.54 -18.22 -5.42
CA SER A 290 -6.93 -18.57 -4.04
C SER A 290 -5.76 -18.51 -3.05
N VAL A 291 -4.54 -18.80 -3.52
CA VAL A 291 -3.32 -18.77 -2.72
C VAL A 291 -3.04 -17.36 -2.21
N TRP A 292 -3.23 -16.33 -3.05
CA TRP A 292 -3.15 -14.94 -2.62
C TRP A 292 -4.29 -14.60 -1.66
N GLN A 293 -5.52 -15.01 -2.00
CA GLN A 293 -6.69 -14.71 -1.17
C GLN A 293 -6.58 -15.26 0.25
N SER A 294 -6.11 -16.49 0.41
CA SER A 294 -5.86 -17.11 1.71
C SER A 294 -4.69 -16.50 2.48
N PHE A 295 -3.79 -15.81 1.78
CA PHE A 295 -2.63 -15.15 2.38
C PHE A 295 -2.95 -13.77 2.94
N VAL A 296 -3.92 -13.07 2.33
CA VAL A 296 -4.36 -11.74 2.79
C VAL A 296 -5.09 -11.85 4.12
N THR A 297 -4.64 -11.05 5.09
CA THR A 297 -5.23 -10.99 6.45
C THR A 297 -6.27 -9.90 6.60
N HIS A 298 -6.10 -8.78 5.89
CA HIS A 298 -6.98 -7.62 5.95
C HIS A 298 -7.29 -7.16 4.54
N ARG A 299 -8.55 -6.81 4.28
CA ARG A 299 -9.02 -6.33 2.98
C ARG A 299 -9.82 -5.06 3.17
N ILE A 300 -9.48 -4.06 2.38
CA ILE A 300 -10.06 -2.75 2.47
C ILE A 300 -10.48 -2.34 1.07
N LEU A 301 -11.75 -2.03 0.91
CA LEU A 301 -12.32 -1.50 -0.32
C LEU A 301 -12.23 0.03 -0.29
N VAL A 302 -11.66 0.60 -1.33
CA VAL A 302 -11.54 2.04 -1.54
C VAL A 302 -12.28 2.39 -2.81
N GLN A 303 -13.26 3.29 -2.73
CA GLN A 303 -14.09 3.70 -3.86
C GLN A 303 -14.13 5.22 -3.96
N PRO A 304 -14.11 5.79 -5.18
CA PRO A 304 -14.49 7.18 -5.36
C PRO A 304 -15.97 7.32 -5.03
N SER A 305 -16.33 8.39 -4.33
CA SER A 305 -17.71 8.82 -4.15
C SER A 305 -18.03 9.83 -5.24
N ASP A 306 -19.24 9.76 -5.79
CA ASP A 306 -19.75 10.74 -6.74
C ASP A 306 -20.09 12.10 -6.07
N ASP A 307 -20.03 12.16 -4.73
CA ASP A 307 -20.25 13.38 -3.96
C ASP A 307 -19.00 14.27 -3.99
N HIS A 308 -19.13 15.52 -4.43
CA HIS A 308 -18.08 16.52 -4.33
C HIS A 308 -18.16 17.25 -2.99
N PHE A 309 -17.06 17.28 -2.24
CA PHE A 309 -16.97 18.09 -1.02
C PHE A 309 -16.54 19.51 -1.38
N ALA A 310 -17.45 20.47 -1.29
CA ALA A 310 -17.16 21.89 -1.49
C ALA A 310 -16.68 22.52 -0.18
N THR A 311 -15.37 22.72 -0.03
CA THR A 311 -14.85 23.66 0.98
C THR A 311 -15.05 25.10 0.49
N SER A 312 -15.16 26.05 1.42
CA SER A 312 -15.45 27.48 1.16
C SER A 312 -14.49 28.21 0.20
N ASN A 313 -13.42 27.54 -0.25
CA ASN A 313 -12.39 28.06 -1.13
C ASN A 313 -12.30 27.24 -2.43
N HIS A 314 -13.34 27.19 -3.27
CA HIS A 314 -13.32 26.76 -4.70
C HIS A 314 -12.41 25.58 -5.12
N GLN A 315 -12.10 24.63 -4.25
CA GLN A 315 -11.34 23.42 -4.56
C GLN A 315 -12.28 22.23 -4.41
N ASN A 316 -12.72 21.67 -5.54
CA ASN A 316 -13.51 20.44 -5.57
C ASN A 316 -12.59 19.26 -5.26
N HIS A 317 -12.55 18.82 -4.01
CA HIS A 317 -11.85 17.60 -3.65
C HIS A 317 -12.74 16.39 -3.94
N SER A 318 -12.19 15.37 -4.60
CA SER A 318 -12.88 14.09 -4.77
C SER A 318 -12.99 13.40 -3.42
N LEU A 319 -14.23 13.11 -3.03
CA LEU A 319 -14.50 12.34 -1.83
C LEU A 319 -14.29 10.86 -2.14
N HIS A 320 -13.65 10.15 -1.23
CA HIS A 320 -13.44 8.72 -1.32
C HIS A 320 -14.02 8.04 -0.09
N VAL A 321 -14.50 6.82 -0.27
CA VAL A 321 -15.03 5.98 0.79
C VAL A 321 -14.10 4.79 0.99
N LEU A 322 -13.83 4.47 2.25
CA LEU A 322 -13.08 3.32 2.69
C LEU A 322 -13.97 2.40 3.51
N GLU A 323 -14.09 1.16 3.09
CA GLU A 323 -14.82 0.09 3.76
C GLU A 323 -13.88 -1.07 4.10
N TRP A 324 -13.95 -1.57 5.33
CA TRP A 324 -13.21 -2.76 5.73
C TRP A 324 -14.02 -4.01 5.40
N LEU A 325 -13.52 -4.80 4.44
CA LEU A 325 -14.11 -6.09 4.06
C LEU A 325 -13.62 -7.23 4.97
N LEU A 326 -12.36 -7.15 5.40
CA LEU A 326 -11.75 -8.12 6.31
C LEU A 326 -10.80 -7.38 7.29
N PRO A 327 -11.04 -7.45 8.61
CA PRO A 327 -12.29 -7.86 9.25
C PRO A 327 -13.44 -6.96 8.80
N SER A 328 -14.67 -7.50 8.67
CA SER A 328 -15.81 -6.70 8.26
C SER A 328 -16.20 -5.72 9.37
N LEU A 329 -16.03 -4.43 9.13
CA LEU A 329 -16.48 -3.38 10.06
C LEU A 329 -17.78 -2.75 9.57
N SER A 330 -18.62 -2.29 10.49
CA SER A 330 -19.88 -1.59 10.15
C SER A 330 -19.69 -0.10 9.82
N PHE A 331 -18.44 0.37 9.75
CA PHE A 331 -18.12 1.78 9.55
C PHE A 331 -17.60 2.02 8.13
N LEU A 332 -18.01 3.14 7.56
CA LEU A 332 -17.50 3.67 6.31
C LEU A 332 -16.72 4.95 6.65
N ASP A 333 -15.43 4.96 6.38
CA ASP A 333 -14.61 6.15 6.55
C ASP A 333 -14.61 6.94 5.25
N LYS A 334 -14.98 8.21 5.31
CA LYS A 334 -14.87 9.12 4.17
C LYS A 334 -13.56 9.88 4.27
N PHE A 335 -12.87 10.05 3.15
CA PHE A 335 -11.62 10.80 3.11
C PHE A 335 -11.49 11.61 1.84
N ILE A 336 -10.68 12.66 1.90
CA ILE A 336 -10.31 13.51 0.77
C ILE A 336 -8.81 13.41 0.53
N VAL A 337 -8.41 13.59 -0.71
CA VAL A 337 -7.00 13.71 -1.11
C VAL A 337 -6.71 15.19 -1.35
N THR A 338 -5.78 15.72 -0.57
CA THR A 338 -5.25 17.09 -0.64
C THR A 338 -3.76 17.04 -0.98
N ASP A 339 -3.13 18.21 -1.18
CA ASP A 339 -1.67 18.28 -1.38
C ASP A 339 -0.87 17.88 -0.14
N SER A 340 -1.50 17.96 1.03
CA SER A 340 -0.95 17.48 2.30
C SER A 340 -1.09 15.96 2.51
N GLY A 341 -1.88 15.29 1.66
CA GLY A 341 -2.12 13.84 1.71
C GLY A 341 -3.58 13.46 1.87
N VAL A 342 -3.84 12.32 2.48
CA VAL A 342 -5.18 11.79 2.76
C VAL A 342 -5.64 12.28 4.13
N SER A 343 -6.77 12.97 4.15
CA SER A 343 -7.42 13.42 5.39
C SER A 343 -8.84 12.85 5.48
N VAL A 344 -9.20 12.36 6.67
CA VAL A 344 -10.52 11.76 6.93
C VAL A 344 -11.52 12.88 7.18
N VAL A 345 -12.67 12.83 6.50
CA VAL A 345 -13.81 13.72 6.70
C VAL A 345 -14.80 12.97 7.58
N SER A 346 -15.01 13.45 8.80
CA SER A 346 -15.96 12.86 9.76
C SER A 346 -17.41 13.16 9.38
#